data_AF-A0A6V8P269-F1
#
_entry.id   AF-A0A6V8P269-F1
#
_cell.length_a   1.000
_cell.length_b   1.000
_cell.length_c   1.000
_cell.angle_alpha   90.00
_cell.angle_beta   90.00
_cell.angle_gamma   90.00
#
_symmetry.space_group_name_H-M   'P 1'
#
loop_
_entity.id
_entity.type
_entity.pdbx_description
1 polymer ?
#
loop_
_entity_poly.entity_id
_entity_poly.type
_entity_poly.pdbx_seq_one_letter_code
_entity_poly.pdbx_strand_id
1 'polypeptide(L)'
;AALKDCLKKAQFNELRDGRGKLLIFSEHRDTVAHLREQLERWNFSTCDIHGGMDVHQRKRQQEIFRTQVQICVATEAAGDGITLQFCHLIINYDLPWNPTRLEQRLGRIHRIGQTRDVYAFNFVADESEEGQPVIEGRILRRLLEKLDQMRAALGSDRVYDVIGEILSLNEVNLADMLRQAAYDPRRLDEYLDQIERI
;
A
#
# COMPACT_ATOMS: atom_id res chain seq x y z
N ALA A 1 9.54 12.57 7.78
CA ALA A 1 9.56 13.61 6.72
C ALA A 1 8.82 13.15 5.46
N ALA A 2 9.16 11.97 4.90
CA ALA A 2 8.60 11.45 3.65
C ALA A 2 7.07 11.42 3.55
N LEU A 3 6.35 10.90 4.57
CA LEU A 3 4.88 10.89 4.55
C LEU A 3 4.29 12.30 4.46
N LYS A 4 4.81 13.23 5.27
CA LYS A 4 4.36 14.63 5.27
C LYS A 4 4.59 15.29 3.92
N ASP A 5 5.70 14.99 3.26
CA ASP A 5 6.01 15.52 1.93
C ASP A 5 5.15 14.87 0.84
N CYS A 6 4.85 13.57 0.95
CA CYS A 6 3.91 12.90 0.08
C CYS A 6 2.51 13.55 0.13
N LEU A 7 2.02 13.86 1.34
CA LEU A 7 0.74 14.55 1.55
C LEU A 7 0.70 16.01 1.06
N LYS A 8 1.81 16.54 0.52
CA LYS A 8 1.83 17.84 -0.19
C LYS A 8 1.62 17.70 -1.70
N LYS A 9 1.67 16.49 -2.26
CA LYS A 9 1.45 16.27 -3.70
C LYS A 9 0.01 16.62 -4.10
N ALA A 10 -0.17 17.02 -5.36
CA ALA A 10 -1.44 17.53 -5.87
C ALA A 10 -2.62 16.56 -5.71
N GLN A 11 -2.36 15.26 -5.79
CA GLN A 11 -3.36 14.19 -5.61
C GLN A 11 -4.02 14.24 -4.22
N PHE A 12 -3.35 14.78 -3.20
CA PHE A 12 -3.85 14.87 -1.83
C PHE A 12 -4.48 16.23 -1.49
N ASN A 13 -4.58 17.16 -2.44
CA ASN A 13 -5.16 18.48 -2.20
C ASN A 13 -6.59 18.39 -1.64
N GLU A 14 -7.37 17.43 -2.11
CA GLU A 14 -8.72 17.20 -1.64
C GLU A 14 -8.82 16.82 -0.16
N LEU A 15 -7.76 16.28 0.45
CA LEU A 15 -7.73 16.05 1.89
C LEU A 15 -7.78 17.40 2.62
N ARG A 16 -7.07 18.42 2.14
CA ARG A 16 -7.06 19.75 2.75
C ARG A 16 -8.38 20.49 2.60
N ASP A 17 -9.08 20.23 1.49
CA ASP A 17 -10.42 20.76 1.23
C ASP A 17 -11.51 20.03 2.05
N GLY A 18 -11.16 18.99 2.81
CA GLY A 18 -12.10 18.18 3.60
C GLY A 18 -13.00 17.24 2.78
N ARG A 19 -12.85 17.21 1.45
CA ARG A 19 -13.64 16.37 0.53
C ARG A 19 -13.00 15.01 0.30
N GLY A 20 -11.70 14.92 0.50
CA GLY A 20 -10.91 13.73 0.23
C GLY A 20 -10.97 12.70 1.35
N LYS A 21 -10.71 11.46 0.95
CA LYS A 21 -10.58 10.32 1.87
C LYS A 21 -9.31 9.58 1.49
N LEU A 22 -8.48 9.31 2.50
CA LEU A 22 -7.22 8.59 2.33
C LEU A 22 -7.21 7.36 3.22
N LEU A 23 -6.90 6.22 2.63
CA LEU A 23 -6.64 4.98 3.34
C LEU A 23 -5.12 4.74 3.40
N ILE A 24 -4.58 4.56 4.60
CA ILE A 24 -3.18 4.20 4.80
C ILE A 24 -3.12 2.79 5.37
N PHE A 25 -2.41 1.89 4.70
CA PHE A 25 -2.16 0.53 5.18
C PHE A 25 -0.79 0.41 5.83
N SER A 26 -0.75 -0.34 6.94
CA SER A 26 0.48 -0.80 7.58
C SER A 26 0.27 -2.19 8.19
N GLU A 27 1.28 -3.05 8.17
CA GLU A 27 1.22 -4.39 8.74
C GLU A 27 1.12 -4.37 10.27
N HIS A 28 1.80 -3.42 10.93
CA HIS A 28 1.98 -3.42 12.38
C HIS A 28 1.03 -2.47 13.08
N ARG A 29 0.35 -2.95 14.14
CA ARG A 29 -0.59 -2.14 14.94
C ARG A 29 0.09 -0.94 15.59
N ASP A 30 1.34 -1.10 16.03
CA ASP A 30 2.09 -0.03 16.68
C ASP A 30 2.41 1.10 15.67
N THR A 31 2.73 0.73 14.43
CA THR A 31 2.88 1.70 13.33
C THR A 31 1.55 2.40 13.02
N VAL A 32 0.42 1.68 13.01
CA VAL A 32 -0.90 2.30 12.84
C VAL A 32 -1.17 3.35 13.91
N ALA A 33 -0.94 3.03 15.18
CA ALA A 33 -1.12 3.95 16.29
C ALA A 33 -0.19 5.18 16.17
N HIS A 34 1.08 4.94 15.83
CA HIS A 34 2.06 6.01 15.64
C HIS A 34 1.68 6.95 14.49
N LEU A 35 1.31 6.40 13.33
CA LEU A 35 0.88 7.18 12.17
C LEU A 35 -0.35 8.02 12.49
N ARG A 36 -1.32 7.44 13.20
CA ARG A 36 -2.52 8.15 13.63
C ARG A 36 -2.17 9.38 14.45
N GLU A 37 -1.34 9.24 15.47
CA GLU A 37 -0.89 10.34 16.32
C GLU A 37 -0.15 11.42 15.51
N GLN A 38 0.73 11.01 14.60
CA GLN A 38 1.47 11.95 13.74
C GLN A 38 0.55 12.75 12.81
N LEU A 39 -0.45 12.10 12.20
CA LEU A 39 -1.40 12.73 11.30
C LEU A 39 -2.32 13.71 12.04
N GLU A 40 -2.76 13.36 13.25
CA GLU A 40 -3.52 14.25 14.14
C GLU A 40 -2.70 15.50 14.50
N ARG A 41 -1.40 15.35 14.80
CA ARG A 41 -0.46 16.47 15.00
C ARG A 41 -0.28 17.35 13.75
N TRP A 42 -0.62 16.84 12.56
CA TRP A 42 -0.62 17.61 11.31
C TRP A 42 -2.01 18.15 10.96
N ASN A 43 -2.94 18.17 11.92
CA ASN A 43 -4.32 18.66 11.80
C ASN A 43 -5.19 17.86 10.82
N PHE A 44 -4.90 16.57 10.62
CA PHE A 44 -5.84 15.67 9.95
C PHE A 44 -6.76 15.01 10.99
N SER A 45 -8.04 14.95 10.66
CA SER A 45 -8.97 14.07 11.37
C SER A 45 -8.72 12.63 10.95
N THR A 46 -8.60 11.73 11.93
CA THR A 46 -8.23 10.33 11.67
C THR A 46 -9.06 9.32 12.44
N CYS A 47 -9.10 8.10 11.93
CA CYS A 47 -9.53 6.91 12.66
C CYS A 47 -8.59 5.74 12.31
N ASP A 48 -8.71 4.65 13.05
CA ASP A 48 -7.98 3.42 12.76
C ASP A 48 -8.90 2.19 12.70
N ILE A 49 -8.48 1.19 11.93
CA ILE A 49 -9.15 -0.10 11.84
C ILE A 49 -8.05 -1.18 11.94
N HIS A 50 -8.06 -1.97 13.00
CA HIS A 50 -7.04 -3.00 13.21
C HIS A 50 -7.63 -4.36 13.59
N GLY A 51 -6.86 -5.44 13.39
CA GLY A 51 -7.31 -6.83 13.62
C GLY A 51 -7.82 -7.16 15.04
N GLY A 52 -7.45 -6.37 16.05
CA GLY A 52 -8.00 -6.50 17.41
C GLY A 52 -9.43 -5.99 17.60
N MET A 53 -10.06 -5.41 16.58
CA MET A 53 -11.44 -4.91 16.64
C MET A 53 -12.44 -6.00 16.26
N ASP A 54 -13.58 -6.03 16.96
CA ASP A 54 -14.72 -6.85 16.55
C ASP A 54 -15.42 -6.29 15.29
N VAL A 55 -16.40 -7.02 14.77
CA VAL A 55 -17.13 -6.63 13.55
C VAL A 55 -17.93 -5.33 13.74
N HIS A 56 -18.52 -5.09 14.92
CA HIS A 56 -19.30 -3.88 15.19
C HIS A 56 -18.41 -2.64 15.30
N GLN A 57 -17.26 -2.78 15.97
CA GLN A 57 -16.23 -1.76 16.06
C GLN A 57 -15.70 -1.39 14.69
N ARG A 58 -15.37 -2.37 13.84
CA ARG A 58 -14.91 -2.13 12.46
C ARG A 58 -15.95 -1.37 11.63
N LYS A 59 -17.22 -1.77 11.69
CA LYS A 59 -18.32 -1.05 11.01
C LYS A 59 -18.48 0.39 11.50
N ARG A 60 -18.37 0.61 12.81
CA ARG A 60 -18.42 1.96 13.39
C ARG A 60 -17.26 2.83 12.89
N GLN A 61 -16.04 2.30 12.89
CA GLN A 61 -14.87 3.05 12.37
C GLN A 61 -14.96 3.31 10.87
N GLN A 62 -15.47 2.36 10.09
CA GLN A 62 -15.75 2.56 8.67
C GLN A 62 -16.75 3.70 8.44
N GLU A 63 -17.80 3.79 9.25
CA GLU A 63 -18.79 4.87 9.16
C GLU A 63 -18.21 6.24 9.57
N ILE A 64 -17.39 6.26 10.62
CA ILE A 64 -16.62 7.45 11.02
C ILE A 64 -15.69 7.88 9.89
N PHE A 65 -14.97 6.95 9.27
CA PHE A 65 -14.13 7.23 8.11
C PHE A 65 -14.94 7.83 6.96
N ARG A 66 -16.08 7.23 6.64
CA ARG A 66 -16.95 7.69 5.56
C ARG A 66 -17.46 9.11 5.79
N THR A 67 -17.87 9.45 7.01
CA THR A 67 -18.68 10.65 7.27
C THR A 67 -17.96 11.77 8.02
N GLN A 68 -16.97 11.46 8.85
CA GLN A 68 -16.43 12.41 9.84
C GLN A 68 -14.95 12.72 9.65
N VAL A 69 -14.12 11.75 9.26
CA VAL A 69 -12.66 11.92 9.26
C VAL A 69 -12.03 11.82 7.88
N GLN A 70 -10.86 12.43 7.69
CA GLN A 70 -10.16 12.49 6.41
C GLN A 70 -9.34 11.23 6.12
N ILE A 71 -8.73 10.64 7.15
CA ILE A 71 -7.75 9.56 6.99
C ILE A 71 -8.11 8.36 7.86
N CYS A 72 -8.09 7.17 7.27
CA CYS A 72 -8.15 5.91 8.00
C CYS A 72 -6.79 5.22 7.91
N VAL A 73 -6.23 4.83 9.06
CA VAL A 73 -5.02 4.01 9.11
C VAL A 73 -5.40 2.59 9.51
N ALA A 74 -5.08 1.60 8.68
CA ALA A 74 -5.60 0.24 8.84
C ALA A 74 -4.52 -0.84 8.80
N THR A 75 -4.71 -1.90 9.58
CA THR A 75 -3.94 -3.14 9.41
C THR A 75 -4.59 -4.09 8.41
N GLU A 76 -3.77 -4.98 7.85
CA GLU A 76 -4.19 -6.02 6.91
C GLU A 76 -5.37 -6.86 7.43
N ALA A 77 -5.26 -7.33 8.69
CA ALA A 77 -6.29 -8.14 9.36
C ALA A 77 -7.62 -7.41 9.59
N ALA A 78 -7.66 -6.10 9.35
CA ALA A 78 -8.83 -5.25 9.53
C ALA A 78 -9.51 -4.86 8.21
N GLY A 79 -8.80 -4.95 7.09
CA GLY A 79 -9.32 -4.68 5.75
C GLY A 79 -10.24 -5.77 5.21
N ASP A 80 -10.20 -6.96 5.81
CA ASP A 80 -11.00 -8.09 5.34
C ASP A 80 -12.49 -7.90 5.70
N GLY A 81 -13.33 -7.96 4.67
CA GLY A 81 -14.79 -7.79 4.79
C GLY A 81 -15.32 -6.35 4.84
N ILE A 82 -14.49 -5.31 4.72
CA ILE A 82 -14.95 -3.91 4.60
C ILE A 82 -14.79 -3.37 3.17
N THR A 83 -15.81 -2.66 2.71
CA THR A 83 -15.84 -2.01 1.39
C THR A 83 -15.54 -0.51 1.55
N LEU A 84 -14.51 -0.02 0.88
CA LEU A 84 -14.00 1.35 1.02
C LEU A 84 -14.07 2.15 -0.29
N GLN A 85 -15.01 1.81 -1.18
CA GLN A 85 -15.20 2.44 -2.50
C GLN A 85 -15.48 3.96 -2.44
N PHE A 86 -15.84 4.52 -1.29
CA PHE A 86 -15.99 5.97 -1.13
C PHE A 86 -14.63 6.71 -1.06
N CYS A 87 -13.54 5.97 -0.90
CA CYS A 87 -12.17 6.44 -0.97
C CYS A 87 -11.60 6.12 -2.36
N HIS A 88 -10.55 6.82 -2.79
CA HIS A 88 -9.81 6.54 -4.04
C HIS A 88 -8.30 6.82 -3.89
N LEU A 89 -7.85 7.22 -2.70
CA LEU A 89 -6.45 7.44 -2.38
C LEU A 89 -5.99 6.36 -1.40
N ILE A 90 -4.94 5.63 -1.77
CA ILE A 90 -4.30 4.60 -0.94
C ILE A 90 -2.83 4.94 -0.77
N ILE A 91 -2.34 4.85 0.46
CA ILE A 91 -0.92 4.75 0.77
C ILE A 91 -0.66 3.38 1.39
N ASN A 92 0.22 2.59 0.78
CA ASN A 92 0.86 1.46 1.46
C ASN A 92 2.10 2.01 2.17
N TYR A 93 2.01 2.19 3.49
CA TYR A 93 3.12 2.68 4.30
C TYR A 93 4.25 1.66 4.39
N ASP A 94 3.86 0.39 4.41
CA ASP A 94 4.72 -0.76 4.20
C ASP A 94 4.04 -1.71 3.20
N LEU A 95 4.86 -2.30 2.33
CA LEU A 95 4.40 -3.24 1.31
C LEU A 95 4.38 -4.66 1.88
N PRO A 96 3.29 -5.40 1.64
CA PRO A 96 3.24 -6.79 2.04
C PRO A 96 4.18 -7.62 1.17
N TRP A 97 4.85 -8.59 1.78
CA TRP A 97 5.73 -9.52 1.05
C TRP A 97 4.95 -10.49 0.16
N ASN A 98 3.63 -10.55 0.31
CA ASN A 98 2.73 -11.31 -0.55
C ASN A 98 2.01 -10.35 -1.52
N PRO A 99 2.29 -10.42 -2.83
CA PRO A 99 1.66 -9.57 -3.86
C PRO A 99 0.14 -9.68 -3.92
N THR A 100 -0.42 -10.86 -3.64
CA THR A 100 -1.89 -11.05 -3.56
C THR A 100 -2.51 -10.17 -2.48
N ARG A 101 -1.79 -9.86 -1.39
CA ARG A 101 -2.28 -8.90 -0.39
C ARG A 101 -2.36 -7.48 -0.95
N LEU A 102 -1.38 -7.07 -1.77
CA LEU A 102 -1.41 -5.75 -2.42
C LEU A 102 -2.61 -5.63 -3.37
N GLU A 103 -2.84 -6.65 -4.20
CA GLU A 103 -4.01 -6.77 -5.07
C GLU A 103 -5.32 -6.68 -4.25
N GLN A 104 -5.41 -7.42 -3.14
CA GLN A 104 -6.57 -7.37 -2.25
C GLN A 104 -6.79 -6.00 -1.60
N ARG A 105 -5.72 -5.26 -1.27
CA ARG A 105 -5.81 -3.88 -0.75
C ARG A 105 -6.42 -2.94 -1.80
N LEU A 106 -5.94 -3.01 -3.04
CA LEU A 106 -6.48 -2.23 -4.16
C LEU A 106 -7.93 -2.59 -4.42
N GLY A 107 -8.26 -3.88 -4.42
CA GLY A 107 -9.62 -4.39 -4.55
C GLY A 107 -10.60 -3.97 -3.45
N ARG A 108 -10.16 -3.28 -2.38
CA ARG A 108 -11.09 -2.66 -1.40
C ARG A 108 -11.69 -1.35 -1.89
N ILE A 109 -11.04 -0.73 -2.88
CA ILE A 109 -11.38 0.60 -3.40
C ILE A 109 -11.65 0.55 -4.90
N HIS A 110 -10.79 -0.13 -5.66
CA HIS A 110 -10.92 -0.35 -7.09
C HIS A 110 -11.89 -1.51 -7.33
N ARG A 111 -13.17 -1.18 -7.50
CA ARG A 111 -14.28 -2.13 -7.74
C ARG A 111 -15.26 -1.53 -8.73
N ILE A 112 -16.09 -2.39 -9.34
CA ILE A 112 -17.19 -1.98 -10.23
C ILE A 112 -18.03 -0.89 -9.54
N GLY A 113 -18.21 0.24 -10.23
CA GLY A 113 -18.93 1.41 -9.71
C GLY A 113 -18.04 2.53 -9.14
N GLN A 114 -16.72 2.33 -9.03
CA GLN A 114 -15.78 3.42 -8.76
C GLN A 114 -15.73 4.35 -9.99
N THR A 115 -16.03 5.62 -9.80
CA THR A 115 -16.05 6.63 -10.87
C THR A 115 -14.84 7.57 -10.84
N ARG A 116 -14.02 7.47 -9.79
CA ARG A 116 -12.82 8.28 -9.58
C ARG A 116 -11.58 7.46 -9.90
N ASP A 117 -10.57 8.11 -10.48
CA ASP A 117 -9.25 7.50 -10.64
C ASP A 117 -8.70 7.08 -9.28
N VAL A 118 -8.26 5.83 -9.17
CA VAL A 118 -7.68 5.30 -7.93
C VAL A 118 -6.18 5.53 -7.95
N TYR A 119 -5.66 6.22 -6.95
CA TYR A 119 -4.23 6.46 -6.79
C TYR A 119 -3.70 5.61 -5.63
N ALA A 120 -2.73 4.75 -5.95
CA ALA A 120 -2.00 3.95 -4.97
C ALA A 120 -0.55 4.41 -4.89
N PHE A 121 -0.11 4.77 -3.68
CA PHE A 121 1.25 5.18 -3.40
C PHE A 121 1.91 4.13 -2.51
N ASN A 122 3.08 3.64 -2.91
CA ASN A 122 3.81 2.63 -2.17
C ASN A 122 5.08 3.28 -1.58
N PHE A 123 5.22 3.22 -0.26
CA PHE A 123 6.48 3.55 0.38
C PHE A 123 7.39 2.32 0.36
N VAL A 124 8.61 2.53 -0.12
CA VAL A 124 9.67 1.53 -0.17
C VAL A 124 10.93 2.20 0.35
N ALA A 125 11.53 1.62 1.39
CA ALA A 125 12.84 2.04 1.87
C ALA A 125 13.89 1.27 1.08
N ASP A 126 14.51 1.90 0.08
CA ASP A 126 15.57 1.31 -0.74
C ASP A 126 16.98 1.63 -0.24
N GLU A 127 17.11 2.64 0.62
CA GLU A 127 18.33 3.02 1.31
C GLU A 127 18.06 3.28 2.79
N SER A 128 19.04 2.97 3.65
CA SER A 128 19.02 3.31 5.08
C SER A 128 19.32 4.80 5.30
N GLU A 129 19.17 5.28 6.53
CA GLU A 129 19.54 6.65 6.88
C GLU A 129 21.04 6.96 6.65
N GLU A 130 21.88 5.92 6.64
CA GLU A 130 23.32 5.99 6.38
C GLU A 130 23.64 5.85 4.87
N GLY A 131 22.62 5.75 4.01
CA GLY A 131 22.77 5.56 2.56
C GLY A 131 23.15 4.13 2.16
N GLN A 132 22.98 3.15 3.06
CA GLN A 132 23.25 1.75 2.72
C GLN A 132 22.04 1.12 2.02
N PRO A 133 22.24 0.31 0.97
CA PRO A 133 21.14 -0.33 0.28
C PRO A 133 20.32 -1.24 1.20
N VAL A 134 19.00 -1.10 1.17
CA VAL A 134 18.06 -2.03 1.81
C VAL A 134 17.65 -3.07 0.78
N ILE A 135 18.07 -4.32 1.01
CA ILE A 135 17.93 -5.42 0.05
C ILE A 135 16.45 -5.63 -0.33
N GLU A 136 15.58 -5.72 0.68
CA GLU A 136 14.15 -5.89 0.50
C GLU A 136 13.54 -4.74 -0.31
N GLY A 137 13.99 -3.52 -0.01
CA GLY A 137 13.58 -2.32 -0.72
C GLY A 137 13.93 -2.35 -2.19
N ARG A 138 15.14 -2.79 -2.54
CA ARG A 138 15.57 -2.90 -3.94
C ARG A 138 14.74 -3.91 -4.72
N ILE A 139 14.44 -5.07 -4.13
CA ILE A 139 13.59 -6.09 -4.75
C ILE A 139 12.17 -5.54 -4.97
N LEU A 140 11.57 -4.95 -3.93
CA LEU A 140 10.21 -4.39 -4.01
C LEU A 140 10.12 -3.24 -5.01
N ARG A 141 11.08 -2.32 -5.00
CA ARG A 141 11.15 -1.21 -5.95
C ARG A 141 11.23 -1.74 -7.39
N ARG A 142 12.11 -2.70 -7.65
CA ARG A 142 12.28 -3.26 -8.99
C ARG A 142 11.02 -3.95 -9.51
N LEU A 143 10.34 -4.70 -8.63
CA LEU A 143 9.07 -5.33 -8.92
C LEU A 143 8.00 -4.28 -9.30
N LEU A 144 7.86 -3.22 -8.51
CA LEU A 144 6.88 -2.16 -8.79
C LEU A 144 7.17 -1.43 -10.10
N GLU A 145 8.45 -1.10 -10.36
CA GLU A 145 8.86 -0.48 -11.64
C GLU A 145 8.51 -1.37 -12.83
N LYS A 146 8.70 -2.68 -12.70
CA LYS A 146 8.36 -3.65 -13.74
C LYS A 146 6.85 -3.73 -13.99
N LEU A 147 6.04 -3.74 -12.93
CA LEU A 147 4.58 -3.70 -13.04
C LEU A 147 4.09 -2.39 -13.69
N ASP A 148 4.71 -1.25 -13.35
CA ASP A 148 4.40 0.04 -13.96
C ASP A 148 4.71 0.03 -15.47
N GLN A 149 5.82 -0.58 -15.90
CA GLN A 149 6.16 -0.75 -17.31
C GLN A 149 5.13 -1.60 -18.06
N MET A 150 4.69 -2.71 -17.47
CA MET A 150 3.63 -3.55 -18.04
C MET A 150 2.32 -2.80 -18.16
N ARG A 151 1.92 -2.05 -17.11
CA ARG A 151 0.72 -1.21 -17.16
C ARG A 151 0.80 -0.23 -18.32
N ALA A 152 1.94 0.45 -18.49
CA ALA A 152 2.13 1.42 -19.56
C ALA A 152 2.06 0.78 -20.95
N ALA A 153 2.65 -0.41 -21.14
CA ALA A 153 2.62 -1.14 -22.40
C ALA A 153 1.23 -1.67 -22.77
N LEU A 154 0.46 -2.14 -21.78
CA LEU A 154 -0.89 -2.69 -21.96
C LEU A 154 -1.98 -1.60 -21.97
N GLY A 155 -1.67 -0.39 -21.52
CA GLY A 155 -2.64 0.71 -21.41
C GLY A 155 -3.79 0.41 -20.45
N SER A 156 -3.58 -0.44 -19.45
CA SER A 156 -4.65 -0.98 -18.61
C SER A 156 -4.20 -1.12 -17.15
N ASP A 157 -4.97 -0.54 -16.24
CA ASP A 157 -4.75 -0.64 -14.80
C ASP A 157 -4.97 -2.06 -14.24
N ARG A 158 -5.55 -2.97 -15.05
CA ARG A 158 -5.81 -4.36 -14.68
C ARG A 158 -4.55 -5.13 -14.30
N VAL A 159 -3.36 -4.67 -14.69
CA VAL A 159 -2.09 -5.29 -14.27
C VAL A 159 -2.00 -5.38 -12.75
N TYR A 160 -2.49 -4.36 -12.03
CA TYR A 160 -2.50 -4.36 -10.57
C TYR A 160 -3.61 -5.24 -9.96
N ASP A 161 -4.63 -5.60 -10.75
CA ASP A 161 -5.71 -6.49 -10.32
C ASP A 161 -5.34 -7.98 -10.46
N VAL A 162 -4.23 -8.31 -11.14
CA VAL A 162 -3.78 -9.70 -11.37
C VAL A 162 -2.31 -9.92 -11.02
N ILE A 163 -1.75 -9.10 -10.13
CA ILE A 163 -0.32 -9.16 -9.75
C ILE A 163 0.03 -10.55 -9.24
N GLY A 164 -0.83 -11.16 -8.42
CA GLY A 164 -0.58 -12.50 -7.89
C GLY A 164 -0.41 -13.55 -8.99
N GLU A 165 -1.25 -13.48 -10.02
CA GLU A 165 -1.21 -14.41 -11.16
C GLU A 165 0.03 -14.17 -12.03
N ILE A 166 0.35 -12.91 -12.35
CA ILE A 166 1.54 -12.55 -13.14
C ILE A 166 2.81 -13.11 -12.49
N LEU A 167 2.95 -12.93 -11.18
CA LEU A 167 4.16 -13.39 -10.49
C LEU A 167 4.22 -14.91 -10.37
N SER A 168 3.08 -15.55 -10.12
CA SER A 168 2.98 -17.02 -10.12
C SER A 168 3.36 -17.62 -11.48
N LEU A 169 2.88 -17.04 -12.59
CA LEU A 169 3.20 -17.50 -13.95
C LEU A 169 4.68 -17.34 -14.32
N ASN A 170 5.38 -16.40 -13.69
CA ASN A 170 6.79 -16.13 -13.93
C ASN A 170 7.70 -16.73 -12.84
N GLU A 171 7.18 -17.67 -12.03
CA GLU A 171 7.91 -18.36 -10.96
C GLU A 171 8.51 -17.40 -9.91
N VAL A 172 7.92 -16.22 -9.75
CA VAL A 172 8.34 -15.18 -8.80
C VAL A 172 7.59 -15.34 -7.48
N ASN A 173 8.27 -15.90 -6.48
CA ASN A 173 7.79 -15.95 -5.11
C ASN A 173 8.46 -14.86 -4.28
N LEU A 174 7.82 -13.69 -4.21
CA LEU A 174 8.36 -12.51 -3.53
C LEU A 174 8.73 -12.78 -2.07
N ALA A 175 7.89 -13.51 -1.32
CA ALA A 175 8.16 -13.81 0.09
C ALA A 175 9.43 -14.67 0.25
N ASP A 176 9.60 -15.68 -0.59
CA ASP A 176 10.79 -16.53 -0.58
C ASP A 176 12.05 -15.77 -1.06
N MET A 177 11.93 -14.92 -2.08
CA MET A 177 13.03 -14.08 -2.57
C MET A 177 13.51 -13.12 -1.48
N LEU A 178 12.59 -12.40 -0.84
CA LEU A 178 12.91 -11.49 0.27
C LEU A 178 13.59 -12.24 1.42
N ARG A 179 13.02 -13.39 1.82
CA ARG A 179 13.60 -14.23 2.88
C ARG A 179 15.00 -14.68 2.53
N GLN A 180 15.21 -15.20 1.32
CA GLN A 180 16.50 -15.74 0.88
C GLN A 180 17.54 -14.64 0.69
N ALA A 181 17.16 -13.48 0.16
CA ALA A 181 18.06 -12.34 -0.02
C ALA A 181 18.51 -11.74 1.33
N ALA A 182 17.66 -11.78 2.35
CA ALA A 182 18.04 -11.40 3.71
C ALA A 182 19.10 -12.35 4.32
N TYR A 183 19.09 -13.63 3.96
CA TYR A 183 20.09 -14.61 4.41
C TYR A 183 21.36 -14.65 3.54
N ASP A 184 21.24 -14.48 2.22
CA ASP A 184 22.36 -14.44 1.28
C ASP A 184 22.20 -13.26 0.29
N PRO A 185 22.76 -12.08 0.63
CA PRO A 185 22.68 -10.88 -0.20
C PRO A 185 23.24 -11.03 -1.62
N ARG A 186 24.11 -12.03 -1.87
CA ARG A 186 24.71 -12.25 -3.20
C ARG A 186 23.69 -12.72 -4.24
N ARG A 187 22.53 -13.21 -3.80
CA ARG A 187 21.43 -13.64 -4.66
C ARG A 187 20.55 -12.48 -5.12
N LEU A 188 20.82 -11.26 -4.64
CA LEU A 188 20.05 -10.08 -5.03
C LEU A 188 20.04 -9.89 -6.55
N ASP A 189 21.19 -10.00 -7.22
CA ASP A 189 21.28 -9.77 -8.67
C ASP A 189 20.50 -10.84 -9.45
N GLU A 190 20.55 -12.11 -9.02
CA GLU A 190 19.74 -13.22 -9.57
C GLU A 190 18.23 -12.88 -9.53
N TYR A 191 17.77 -12.35 -8.39
CA TYR A 191 16.36 -11.97 -8.20
C TYR A 191 15.95 -10.73 -8.99
N LEU A 192 16.83 -9.74 -9.11
CA LEU A 192 16.57 -8.56 -9.93
C LEU A 192 16.47 -8.93 -11.41
N ASP A 193 17.33 -9.83 -11.89
CA ASP A 193 17.29 -10.35 -13.25
C ASP A 193 16.03 -11.19 -13.51
N GLN A 194 15.59 -11.98 -12.53
CA GLN A 194 14.34 -12.74 -12.64
C GLN A 194 13.14 -11.80 -12.80
N ILE A 195 13.05 -10.74 -11.99
CA ILE A 195 11.99 -9.73 -12.10
C ILE A 195 12.04 -9.03 -13.46
N GLU A 196 13.22 -8.79 -14.01
CA GLU A 196 13.34 -8.10 -15.30
C GLU A 196 12.84 -8.91 -16.49
N ARG A 197 12.78 -10.24 -16.36
CA ARG A 197 12.35 -11.15 -17.43
C ARG A 197 10.85 -11.34 -17.53
N ILE A 198 10.08 -10.87 -16.54
CA ILE A 198 8.61 -10.86 -16.57
C ILE A 198 8.13 -10.01 -17.76
#